data_AF-A0A1Y4G7Z7-F1
#
_entry.id   AF-A0A1Y4G7Z7-F1
#
_cell.length_a   1.000
_cell.length_b   1.000
_cell.length_c   1.000
_cell.angle_alpha   90.00
_cell.angle_beta   90.00
_cell.angle_gamma   90.00
#
_symmetry.space_group_name_H-M   'P 1'
#
loop_
_entity.id
_entity.type
_entity.pdbx_description
1 polymer ?
#
loop_
_entity_poly.entity_id
_entity_poly.type
_entity_poly.pdbx_seq_one_letter_code
_entity_poly.pdbx_strand_id
1 'polypeptide(L)'
;MDDWCRLRAVQEVSPSRALRPIFDLKRIARDAVGAKGDADGWAAFDERVDEIALLAFDRYAESREKLFQVRRDEMRRGEGIMNSRQARDRARLKGDGR
;
A
#
# COMPACT_ATOMS: atom_id res chain seq x y z
N MET A 1 -12.13 -3.55 3.46
CA MET A 1 -11.00 -2.69 3.88
C MET A 1 -9.77 -2.92 3.00
N ASP A 2 -9.41 -4.18 2.79
CA ASP A 2 -8.24 -4.57 2.00
C ASP A 2 -8.24 -3.97 0.58
N ASP A 3 -9.38 -3.97 -0.13
CA ASP A 3 -9.47 -3.35 -1.46
C ASP A 3 -9.20 -1.85 -1.47
N TRP A 4 -9.72 -1.13 -0.46
CA TRP A 4 -9.45 0.31 -0.30
C TRP A 4 -7.96 0.55 -0.06
N CYS A 5 -7.37 -0.17 0.90
CA CYS A 5 -5.96 -0.03 1.23
C CYS A 5 -5.06 -0.36 0.03
N ARG A 6 -5.37 -1.43 -0.72
CA ARG A 6 -4.65 -1.82 -1.92
C ARG A 6 -4.76 -0.77 -3.02
N LEU A 7 -5.96 -0.26 -3.30
CA LEU A 7 -6.17 0.80 -4.28
C LEU A 7 -5.34 2.04 -3.95
N ARG A 8 -5.40 2.51 -2.70
CA ARG A 8 -4.65 3.70 -2.26
C ARG A 8 -3.15 3.47 -2.25
N ALA A 9 -2.69 2.25 -1.98
CA ALA A 9 -1.29 1.87 -2.04
C ALA A 9 -0.73 1.90 -3.48
N VAL A 10 -1.52 1.44 -4.46
CA VAL A 10 -1.17 1.52 -5.89
C VAL A 10 -1.12 2.97 -6.38
N GLN A 11 -2.02 3.83 -5.88
CA GLN A 11 -2.01 5.27 -6.16
C GLN A 11 -0.85 6.06 -5.52
N GLU A 12 0.05 5.39 -4.78
CA GLU A 12 1.21 5.98 -4.10
C GLU A 12 0.88 7.14 -3.14
N VAL A 13 -0.34 7.16 -2.63
CA VAL A 13 -0.78 8.16 -1.65
C VAL A 13 -0.19 7.85 -0.28
N SER A 14 0.30 8.83 0.47
CA SER A 14 0.82 8.60 1.84
C SER A 14 -0.22 7.92 2.76
N PRO A 15 0.22 7.11 3.75
CA PRO A 15 -0.69 6.49 4.71
C PRO A 15 -1.62 7.50 5.39
N SER A 16 -1.08 8.65 5.80
CA SER A 16 -1.86 9.74 6.43
C SER A 16 -3.02 10.23 5.55
N ARG A 17 -2.82 10.33 4.24
CA ARG A 17 -3.87 10.74 3.28
C ARG A 17 -4.78 9.57 2.86
N ALA A 18 -4.30 8.34 2.91
CA ALA A 18 -5.09 7.15 2.61
C ALA A 18 -6.09 6.83 3.74
N LEU A 19 -5.68 7.04 4.99
CA LEU A 19 -6.45 6.71 6.19
C LEU A 19 -7.27 7.87 6.75
N ARG A 20 -7.01 9.12 6.30
CA ARG A 20 -7.74 10.31 6.72
C ARG A 20 -9.28 10.14 6.76
N PRO A 21 -9.94 9.51 5.76
CA PRO A 21 -11.38 9.33 5.81
C PRO A 21 -11.90 8.54 7.01
N ILE A 22 -11.09 7.64 7.58
CA ILE A 22 -11.44 6.88 8.80
C ILE A 22 -11.52 7.84 9.99
N PHE A 23 -10.53 8.72 10.13
CA PHE A 23 -10.52 9.71 11.21
C PHE A 23 -11.58 10.80 11.02
N ASP A 24 -11.96 11.11 9.77
CA ASP A 24 -13.05 12.05 9.51
C ASP A 24 -14.39 11.56 10.07
N LEU A 25 -14.56 10.25 10.31
CA LEU A 25 -15.73 9.69 11.00
C LEU A 25 -15.92 10.27 12.40
N LYS A 26 -14.83 10.59 13.12
CA LYS A 26 -14.89 11.22 14.45
C LYS A 26 -15.66 12.53 14.41
N ARG A 27 -15.33 13.38 13.43
CA ARG A 27 -16.00 14.66 13.22
C ARG A 27 -17.42 14.48 12.70
N ILE A 28 -17.62 13.63 11.69
CA ILE A 28 -18.94 13.40 11.09
C ILE A 28 -19.93 12.87 12.14
N ALA A 29 -19.52 11.94 12.99
CA ALA A 29 -20.36 11.41 14.05
C ALA A 29 -20.74 12.51 15.05
N ARG A 30 -19.78 13.33 15.49
CA ARG A 30 -20.03 14.46 16.40
C ARG A 30 -21.00 15.47 15.80
N ASP A 31 -20.84 15.80 14.52
CA ASP A 31 -21.73 16.70 13.79
C ASP A 31 -23.16 16.12 13.67
N ALA A 32 -23.29 14.80 13.46
CA ALA A 32 -24.58 14.13 13.30
C ALA A 32 -25.34 13.91 14.62
N VAL A 33 -24.64 13.56 15.69
CA VAL A 33 -25.24 13.26 17.01
C VAL A 33 -25.42 14.53 17.86
N GLY A 34 -24.58 15.54 17.64
CA GLY A 34 -24.59 16.79 18.38
C GLY A 34 -24.30 16.60 19.88
N ALA A 35 -24.82 17.51 20.72
CA ALA A 35 -24.60 17.54 22.17
C ALA A 35 -25.25 16.37 22.97
N LYS A 36 -25.83 15.38 22.29
CA LYS A 36 -26.53 14.25 22.93
C LYS A 36 -25.62 13.09 23.32
N GLY A 37 -24.37 13.09 22.85
CA GLY A 37 -23.43 12.02 23.18
C GLY A 37 -22.79 12.24 24.55
N ASP A 38 -22.83 11.19 25.36
CA ASP A 38 -22.11 11.10 26.63
C ASP A 38 -20.58 11.07 26.40
N ALA A 39 -19.81 11.59 27.36
CA ALA A 39 -18.36 11.68 27.28
C ALA A 39 -17.70 10.29 27.16
N ASP A 40 -18.18 9.32 27.95
CA ASP A 40 -17.64 7.95 27.92
C ASP A 40 -17.98 7.26 26.61
N GLY A 41 -19.20 7.49 26.08
CA GLY A 41 -19.61 7.01 24.77
C GLY A 41 -18.76 7.57 23.62
N TRP A 42 -18.40 8.86 23.68
CA TRP A 42 -17.50 9.47 22.70
C TRP A 42 -16.07 8.94 22.81
N ALA A 43 -15.57 8.71 24.02
CA ALA A 43 -14.24 8.13 24.22
C ALA A 43 -14.16 6.71 23.63
N ALA A 44 -15.14 5.86 23.92
CA ALA A 44 -15.22 4.50 23.36
C ALA A 44 -15.36 4.51 21.83
N PHE A 45 -16.12 5.46 21.27
CA PHE A 45 -16.21 5.63 19.84
C PHE A 45 -14.88 6.05 19.21
N ASP A 46 -14.20 7.03 19.81
CA ASP A 46 -12.91 7.49 19.31
C ASP A 46 -11.84 6.39 19.35
N GLU A 47 -11.81 5.59 20.42
CA GLU A 47 -10.97 4.40 20.55
C GLU A 47 -11.25 3.39 19.43
N ARG A 48 -12.53 3.09 19.17
CA ARG A 48 -12.92 2.15 18.13
C ARG A 48 -12.52 2.62 16.72
N VAL A 49 -12.62 3.93 16.46
CA VAL A 49 -12.15 4.50 15.19
C VAL A 49 -10.63 4.37 15.06
N ASP A 50 -9.88 4.59 16.14
CA ASP A 50 -8.42 4.45 16.14
C ASP A 50 -8.00 2.99 15.92
N GLU A 51 -8.66 2.02 16.55
CA GLU A 51 -8.44 0.58 16.29
C GLU A 51 -8.65 0.23 14.80
N ILE A 52 -9.72 0.72 14.19
CA ILE A 52 -9.98 0.51 12.75
C ILE A 52 -8.89 1.17 11.91
N ALA A 53 -8.43 2.36 12.28
CA ALA A 53 -7.36 3.06 11.57
C ALA A 53 -6.02 2.31 11.65
N LEU A 54 -5.70 1.70 12.79
CA LEU A 54 -4.50 0.87 12.96
C LEU A 54 -4.57 -0.39 12.10
N LEU A 55 -5.69 -1.12 12.13
CA LEU A 55 -5.89 -2.29 11.28
C LEU A 55 -5.77 -1.92 9.79
N ALA A 56 -6.33 -0.77 9.40
CA ALA A 56 -6.24 -0.26 8.05
C ALA A 56 -4.80 0.09 7.64
N PHE A 57 -4.02 0.65 8.56
CA PHE A 57 -2.61 0.95 8.36
C PHE A 57 -1.82 -0.32 8.04
N ASP A 58 -2.01 -1.39 8.82
CA ASP A 58 -1.32 -2.67 8.58
C ASP A 58 -1.61 -3.20 7.17
N ARG A 59 -2.87 -3.17 6.74
CA ARG A 59 -3.27 -3.63 5.39
C ARG A 59 -2.73 -2.75 4.28
N TYR A 60 -2.63 -1.44 4.51
CA TYR A 60 -2.01 -0.51 3.59
C TYR A 60 -0.50 -0.78 3.47
N ALA A 61 0.19 -0.97 4.60
CA ALA A 61 1.62 -1.25 4.65
C ALA A 61 1.95 -2.57 3.95
N GLU A 62 1.19 -3.63 4.22
CA GLU A 62 1.33 -4.93 3.55
C GLU A 62 1.15 -4.80 2.03
N SER A 63 0.17 -4.01 1.58
CA SER A 63 -0.06 -3.75 0.16
C SER A 63 1.10 -3.00 -0.50
N ARG A 64 1.69 -2.01 0.20
CA ARG A 64 2.87 -1.26 -0.28
C ARG A 64 4.10 -2.15 -0.35
N GLU A 65 4.31 -2.99 0.65
CA GLU A 65 5.41 -3.94 0.66
C GLU A 65 5.31 -4.89 -0.53
N LYS A 66 4.15 -5.52 -0.74
CA LYS A 66 3.91 -6.41 -1.90
C LYS A 66 4.17 -5.69 -3.22
N LEU A 67 3.75 -4.44 -3.37
CA LEU A 67 4.00 -3.65 -4.58
C LEU A 67 5.51 -3.44 -4.81
N PHE A 68 6.27 -3.13 -3.77
CA PHE A 68 7.72 -2.99 -3.87
C PHE A 68 8.43 -4.30 -4.17
N GLN A 69 7.99 -5.41 -3.56
CA GLN A 69 8.51 -6.75 -3.86
C GLN A 69 8.31 -7.09 -5.33
N VAL A 70 7.09 -6.89 -5.87
CA VAL A 70 6.81 -7.11 -7.30
C VAL A 70 7.71 -6.27 -8.20
N ARG A 71 7.83 -4.96 -7.94
CA ARG A 71 8.70 -4.06 -8.73
C ARG A 71 10.16 -4.52 -8.73
N ARG A 72 10.68 -4.92 -7.56
CA ARG A 72 12.04 -5.43 -7.42
C ARG A 72 12.25 -6.73 -8.20
N ASP A 73 11.29 -7.64 -8.14
CA ASP A 73 11.38 -8.94 -8.80
C ASP A 73 11.25 -8.80 -10.33
N GLU A 74 10.49 -7.81 -10.81
CA GLU A 74 10.46 -7.44 -12.24
C GLU A 74 11.79 -6.86 -12.73
N MET A 75 12.42 -5.96 -11.95
CA MET A 75 13.75 -5.42 -12.28
C MET A 75 14.80 -6.53 -12.41
N ARG A 76 14.89 -7.43 -11.42
CA ARG A 76 15.83 -8.57 -11.43
C ARG A 76 15.58 -9.50 -12.61
N ARG A 77 14.32 -9.77 -12.95
CA ARG A 77 13.96 -10.58 -14.13
C ARG A 77 14.43 -9.91 -15.43
N GLY A 78 14.24 -8.59 -15.56
CA GLY A 78 14.73 -7.81 -16.70
C GLY A 78 16.25 -7.90 -16.87
N GLU A 79 17.00 -7.72 -15.78
CA GLU A 79 18.46 -7.85 -15.76
C GLU A 79 18.91 -9.26 -16.18
N GLY A 80 18.28 -10.31 -15.64
CA GLY A 80 18.58 -11.69 -16.00
C GLY A 80 18.35 -11.98 -17.48
N ILE A 81 17.25 -11.47 -18.05
CA ILE A 81 16.95 -11.60 -19.49
C ILE A 81 18.01 -10.88 -20.34
N MET A 82 18.40 -9.66 -19.95
CA MET A 82 19.41 -8.87 -20.67
C MET A 82 20.78 -9.55 -20.65
N ASN A 83 21.23 -10.01 -19.48
CA ASN A 83 22.49 -10.74 -19.33
C ASN A 83 22.49 -12.03 -20.17
N SER A 84 21.37 -12.76 -20.17
CA SER A 84 21.21 -13.98 -20.98
C SER A 84 21.27 -13.69 -22.48
N ARG A 85 20.70 -12.56 -22.93
CA ARG A 85 20.78 -12.12 -24.34
C ARG A 85 22.21 -11.76 -24.73
N GLN A 86 22.89 -10.93 -23.93
CA GLN A 86 24.29 -10.55 -24.18
C GLN A 86 25.23 -11.75 -24.23
N ALA A 87 25.05 -12.74 -23.35
CA ALA A 87 25.84 -13.96 -23.34
C ALA A 87 25.66 -14.78 -24.64
N ARG A 88 24.42 -14.90 -25.14
CA ARG A 88 24.12 -15.57 -26.42
C ARG A 88 24.72 -14.82 -27.61
N ASP A 89 24.59 -13.50 -27.66
CA ASP A 89 25.14 -12.69 -28.75
C ASP A 89 26.67 -12.76 -28.80
N ARG A 90 27.33 -12.72 -27.63
CA ARG A 90 28.79 -12.93 -27.51
C ARG A 90 29.22 -14.32 -27.97
N ALA A 91 28.44 -15.36 -27.66
CA ALA A 91 28.74 -16.72 -28.11
C ALA A 91 28.59 -16.86 -29.64
N ARG A 92 27.58 -16.22 -30.23
CA ARG A 92 27.35 -16.20 -31.68
C ARG A 92 28.48 -15.51 -32.44
N LEU A 93 28.92 -14.33 -31.98
CA LEU A 93 30.03 -13.58 -32.58
C LEU A 93 31.37 -14.35 -32.52
N LYS A 94 31.58 -15.18 -31.50
CA LYS A 94 32.77 -16.05 -31.40
C LYS A 94 32.70 -17.31 -32.28
N GLY A 95 31.50 -17.71 -32.72
CA GLY A 95 31.27 -18.87 -33.57
C GLY A 95 31.43 -18.60 -35.06
N ASP A 96 31.07 -17.40 -35.53
CA ASP A 96 31.16 -16.97 -36.95
C ASP A 96 32.60 -16.64 -37.41
N GLY A 97 33.58 -16.64 -36.49
CA GLY A 97 34.98 -16.31 -36.78
C GLY A 97 35.90 -17.52 -37.01
N ARG A 98 35.36 -18.71 -37.29
CA ARG A 98 36.11 -19.93 -37.61
C ARG A 98 35.79 -20.47 -38.99
#